data_AF-A0A9Q4BRA5-F1
#
_entry.id   AF-A0A9Q4BRA5-F1
#
_cell.length_a   1.000
_cell.length_b   1.000
_cell.length_c   1.000
_cell.angle_alpha   90.00
_cell.angle_beta   90.00
_cell.angle_gamma   90.00
#
_symmetry.space_group_name_H-M   'P 1'
#
loop_
_entity.id
_entity.type
_entity.pdbx_description
1 polymer ?
#
loop_
_entity_poly.entity_id
_entity_poly.type
_entity_poly.pdbx_seq_one_letter_code
_entity_poly.pdbx_strand_id
1 'polypeptide(L)'
;MKQLSEDDELRTRLGEKGEKYVRENFSSEIITGYWKSFYGELLKSEVSFKNYRSAYRRLIKPAADFIFSLLLMALMLPVFAVTILLLLIFNEGKVFFLQTRPGLNGSPFRIIKFRTMNERKDEKGDLLPDEKRLTPVGKMIRKLSIDEIPQLFNVIKGDMSLIGPRPLLPEYLPLYSSSQKRRHEVKPGITGWAQVNGRNQVSWEKKFNMDIYYVDNINFSLDLKIAVLTIIKIIKREGVSSATSQTMEKFSGSGLLKVSAGAQEIKICS
;
A
#
# COMPACT_ATOMS: atom_id res chain seq x y z
N MET A 1 -65.76 8.14 -0.16
CA MET A 1 -66.21 6.74 -0.11
C MET A 1 -67.73 6.63 -0.27
N LYS A 2 -68.58 7.21 0.60
CA LYS A 2 -70.06 7.19 0.42
C LYS A 2 -70.56 7.77 -0.93
N GLN A 3 -70.05 8.92 -1.37
CA GLN A 3 -70.40 9.48 -2.69
C GLN A 3 -69.98 8.57 -3.87
N LEU A 4 -68.82 7.93 -3.75
CA LEU A 4 -68.35 6.95 -4.73
C LEU A 4 -69.17 5.65 -4.71
N SER A 5 -69.96 5.34 -3.68
CA SER A 5 -70.79 4.13 -3.63
C SER A 5 -72.25 4.35 -4.06
N GLU A 6 -72.63 5.59 -4.34
CA GLU A 6 -74.01 5.97 -4.70
C GLU A 6 -74.10 6.57 -6.12
N ASP A 7 -72.98 7.07 -6.67
CA ASP A 7 -72.93 7.72 -8.00
C ASP A 7 -72.10 6.91 -9.01
N ASP A 8 -72.78 6.24 -9.95
CA ASP A 8 -72.16 5.40 -11.00
C ASP A 8 -71.40 6.21 -12.06
N GLU A 9 -71.84 7.44 -12.36
CA GLU A 9 -71.21 8.31 -13.36
C GLU A 9 -69.88 8.85 -12.82
N LEU A 10 -69.85 9.25 -11.55
CA LEU A 10 -68.64 9.66 -10.85
C LEU A 10 -67.61 8.53 -10.74
N ARG A 11 -68.04 7.28 -10.49
CA ARG A 11 -67.15 6.10 -10.50
C ARG A 11 -66.50 5.91 -11.85
N THR A 12 -67.29 5.93 -12.91
CA THR A 12 -66.81 5.70 -14.28
C THR A 12 -65.79 6.78 -14.67
N ARG A 13 -66.11 8.05 -14.43
CA ARG A 13 -65.22 9.19 -14.71
C ARG A 13 -63.90 9.13 -13.94
N LEU A 14 -63.93 8.75 -12.67
CA LEU A 14 -62.72 8.60 -11.85
C LEU A 14 -61.91 7.36 -12.25
N GLY A 15 -62.57 6.27 -12.64
CA GLY A 15 -61.95 5.06 -13.19
C GLY A 15 -61.18 5.35 -14.48
N GLU A 16 -61.82 6.02 -15.44
CA GLU A 16 -61.19 6.44 -16.70
C GLU A 16 -60.01 7.39 -16.48
N LYS A 17 -60.16 8.35 -15.56
CA LYS A 17 -59.05 9.26 -15.18
C LYS A 17 -57.90 8.49 -14.54
N GLY A 18 -58.19 7.53 -13.66
CA GLY A 18 -57.19 6.68 -13.02
C GLY A 18 -56.46 5.80 -14.04
N GLU A 19 -57.20 5.16 -14.94
CA GLU A 19 -56.64 4.34 -16.01
C GLU A 19 -55.75 5.18 -16.94
N LYS A 20 -56.23 6.35 -17.35
CA LYS A 20 -55.44 7.30 -18.16
C LYS A 20 -54.16 7.73 -17.43
N TYR A 21 -54.25 8.08 -16.16
CA TYR A 21 -53.08 8.44 -15.34
C TYR A 21 -52.07 7.31 -15.25
N VAL A 22 -52.52 6.07 -15.03
CA VAL A 22 -51.65 4.88 -14.99
C VAL A 22 -50.99 4.65 -16.35
N ARG A 23 -51.74 4.73 -17.46
CA ARG A 23 -51.18 4.57 -18.82
C ARG A 23 -50.16 5.67 -19.15
N GLU A 24 -50.43 6.92 -18.74
CA GLU A 24 -49.57 8.06 -19.04
C GLU A 24 -48.31 8.15 -18.18
N ASN A 25 -48.27 7.52 -16.99
CA ASN A 25 -47.15 7.66 -16.05
C ASN A 25 -46.46 6.34 -15.69
N PHE A 26 -47.14 5.21 -15.84
CA PHE A 26 -46.68 3.89 -15.39
C PHE A 26 -46.78 2.83 -16.49
N SER A 27 -46.77 3.23 -17.76
CA SER A 27 -46.63 2.28 -18.86
C SER A 27 -45.29 1.54 -18.77
N SER A 28 -45.26 0.32 -19.32
CA SER A 28 -44.02 -0.46 -19.39
C SER A 28 -42.90 0.31 -20.10
N GLU A 29 -43.22 1.09 -21.12
CA GLU A 29 -42.27 1.93 -21.87
C GLU A 29 -41.66 3.03 -20.99
N ILE A 30 -42.48 3.71 -20.19
CA ILE A 30 -42.01 4.78 -19.29
C ILE A 30 -41.12 4.19 -18.20
N ILE A 31 -41.59 3.12 -17.52
CA ILE A 31 -40.85 2.47 -16.45
C ILE A 31 -39.51 1.93 -16.97
N THR A 32 -39.52 1.23 -18.11
CA THR A 32 -38.30 0.70 -18.72
C THR A 32 -37.37 1.81 -19.22
N GLY A 33 -37.90 2.92 -19.73
CA GLY A 33 -37.14 4.12 -20.10
C GLY A 33 -36.40 4.73 -18.91
N TYR A 34 -37.09 4.92 -17.78
CA TYR A 34 -36.47 5.40 -16.53
C TYR A 34 -35.36 4.48 -16.04
N TRP A 35 -35.63 3.18 -15.95
CA TRP A 35 -34.62 2.21 -15.52
C TRP A 35 -33.41 2.18 -16.46
N LYS A 36 -33.64 2.22 -17.79
CA LYS A 36 -32.56 2.24 -18.78
C LYS A 36 -31.70 3.51 -18.65
N SER A 37 -32.31 4.67 -18.42
CA SER A 37 -31.58 5.93 -18.20
C SER A 37 -30.76 5.86 -16.91
N PHE A 38 -31.39 5.45 -15.80
CA PHE A 38 -30.76 5.37 -14.49
C PHE A 38 -29.56 4.40 -14.49
N TYR A 39 -29.75 3.16 -14.96
CA TYR A 39 -28.66 2.19 -15.06
C TYR A 39 -27.60 2.61 -16.08
N GLY A 40 -27.99 3.26 -17.17
CA GLY A 40 -27.07 3.79 -18.17
C GLY A 40 -26.13 4.87 -17.60
N GLU A 41 -26.66 5.81 -16.81
CA GLU A 41 -25.86 6.83 -16.11
C GLU A 41 -24.96 6.21 -15.04
N LEU A 42 -25.48 5.27 -14.25
CA LEU A 42 -24.72 4.57 -13.23
C LEU A 42 -23.52 3.84 -13.84
N LEU A 43 -23.71 3.08 -14.92
CA LEU A 43 -22.63 2.37 -15.62
C LEU A 43 -21.62 3.33 -16.24
N LYS A 44 -22.07 4.44 -16.85
CA LYS A 44 -21.16 5.47 -17.38
C LYS A 44 -20.28 6.06 -16.28
N SER A 45 -20.86 6.31 -15.09
CA SER A 45 -20.11 6.84 -13.95
C SER A 45 -19.04 5.85 -13.45
N GLU A 46 -19.38 4.55 -13.37
CA GLU A 46 -18.46 3.51 -12.93
C GLU A 46 -17.31 3.29 -13.93
N VAL A 47 -17.63 3.23 -15.23
CA VAL A 47 -16.65 3.11 -16.31
C VAL A 47 -15.72 4.32 -16.34
N SER A 48 -16.28 5.53 -16.23
CA SER A 48 -15.49 6.77 -16.16
C SER A 48 -14.51 6.75 -14.99
N PHE A 49 -14.95 6.31 -13.80
CA PHE A 49 -14.10 6.23 -12.62
C PHE A 49 -13.00 5.17 -12.74
N LYS A 50 -13.30 4.00 -13.32
CA LYS A 50 -12.30 2.97 -13.66
C LYS A 50 -11.25 3.51 -14.65
N ASN A 51 -11.68 4.22 -15.68
CA ASN A 51 -10.80 4.85 -16.67
C ASN A 51 -9.90 5.91 -16.03
N TYR A 52 -10.47 6.78 -15.18
CA TYR A 52 -9.71 7.77 -14.42
C TYR A 52 -8.63 7.11 -13.54
N ARG A 53 -8.99 6.08 -12.76
CA ARG A 53 -8.02 5.35 -11.93
C ARG A 53 -6.91 4.72 -12.76
N SER A 54 -7.25 4.14 -13.91
CA SER A 54 -6.28 3.56 -14.84
C SER A 54 -5.32 4.61 -15.42
N ALA A 55 -5.86 5.74 -15.90
CA ALA A 55 -5.07 6.86 -16.42
C ALA A 55 -4.17 7.46 -15.33
N TYR A 56 -4.70 7.65 -14.12
CA TYR A 56 -3.93 8.12 -12.98
C TYR A 56 -2.76 7.19 -12.68
N ARG A 57 -3.02 5.88 -12.55
CA ARG A 57 -2.00 4.86 -12.24
C ARG A 57 -0.91 4.77 -13.31
N ARG A 58 -1.27 4.90 -14.59
CA ARG A 58 -0.34 4.68 -15.72
C ARG A 58 0.43 5.92 -16.16
N LEU A 59 -0.17 7.11 -16.04
CA LEU A 59 0.39 8.36 -16.59
C LEU A 59 0.68 9.39 -15.50
N ILE A 60 -0.35 9.80 -14.76
CA ILE A 60 -0.25 10.92 -13.82
C ILE A 60 0.67 10.58 -12.65
N LYS A 61 0.48 9.41 -12.04
CA LYS A 61 1.25 8.99 -10.86
C LYS A 61 2.75 8.84 -11.16
N PRO A 62 3.20 8.14 -12.22
CA PRO A 62 4.63 8.07 -12.52
C PRO A 62 5.28 9.42 -12.79
N ALA A 63 4.59 10.33 -13.48
CA ALA A 63 5.10 11.69 -13.72
C ALA A 63 5.20 12.49 -12.41
N ALA A 64 4.17 12.43 -11.57
CA ALA A 64 4.19 13.06 -10.25
C ALA A 64 5.31 12.47 -9.36
N ASP A 65 5.44 11.15 -9.30
CA ASP A 65 6.50 10.47 -8.56
C ASP A 65 7.89 10.95 -8.98
N PHE A 66 8.15 11.08 -10.28
CA PHE A 66 9.42 11.57 -10.80
C PHE A 66 9.69 13.04 -10.39
N ILE A 67 8.72 13.93 -10.64
CA ILE A 67 8.85 15.37 -10.34
C ILE A 67 9.04 15.59 -8.83
N PHE A 68 8.17 15.01 -8.01
CA PHE A 68 8.25 15.18 -6.56
C PHE A 68 9.50 14.53 -5.98
N SER A 69 9.96 13.39 -6.51
CA SER A 69 11.20 12.77 -6.05
C SER A 69 12.42 13.62 -6.39
N LEU A 70 12.44 14.26 -7.56
CA LEU A 70 13.52 15.18 -7.94
C LEU A 70 13.56 16.40 -7.02
N LEU A 71 12.40 17.00 -6.74
CA LEU A 71 12.28 18.13 -5.81
C LEU A 71 12.69 17.75 -4.38
N LEU A 72 12.20 16.60 -3.87
CA LEU A 72 12.56 16.10 -2.56
C LEU A 72 14.05 15.77 -2.46
N MET A 73 14.64 15.20 -3.52
CA MET A 73 16.06 14.90 -3.55
C MET A 73 16.89 16.19 -3.50
N ALA A 74 16.53 17.21 -4.29
CA ALA A 74 17.18 18.52 -4.27
C ALA A 74 17.08 19.18 -2.88
N LEU A 75 15.89 19.15 -2.27
CA LEU A 75 15.65 19.69 -0.93
C LEU A 75 16.44 18.95 0.16
N MET A 76 16.61 17.64 0.02
CA MET A 76 17.32 16.79 0.99
C MET A 76 18.83 16.71 0.76
N LEU A 77 19.40 17.40 -0.24
CA LEU A 77 20.84 17.38 -0.51
C LEU A 77 21.71 17.69 0.73
N PRO A 78 21.41 18.71 1.57
CA PRO A 78 22.20 18.96 2.77
C PRO A 78 22.14 17.80 3.76
N VAL A 79 20.95 17.20 3.93
CA VAL A 79 20.74 16.03 4.81
C VAL A 79 21.51 14.83 4.29
N PHE A 80 21.52 14.60 2.98
CA PHE A 80 22.34 13.58 2.32
C PHE A 80 23.82 13.78 2.65
N ALA A 81 24.37 14.98 2.40
CA ALA A 81 25.78 15.25 2.58
C ALA A 81 26.24 15.04 4.03
N VAL A 82 25.47 15.57 5.00
CA VAL A 82 25.74 15.38 6.43
C VAL A 82 25.66 13.90 6.81
N THR A 83 24.63 13.19 6.34
CA THR A 83 24.47 11.75 6.65
C THR A 83 25.62 10.92 6.08
N ILE A 84 26.06 11.20 4.86
CA ILE A 84 27.21 10.54 4.23
C ILE A 84 28.46 10.77 5.08
N LEU A 85 28.76 12.01 5.46
CA LEU A 85 29.92 12.35 6.29
C LEU A 85 29.89 11.60 7.63
N LEU A 86 28.75 11.61 8.32
CA LEU A 86 28.59 10.88 9.58
C LEU A 86 28.80 9.37 9.40
N LEU A 87 28.26 8.77 8.33
CA LEU A 87 28.44 7.34 8.09
C LEU A 87 29.87 6.97 7.68
N LEU A 88 30.59 7.85 6.98
CA LEU A 88 32.00 7.64 6.68
C LEU A 88 32.84 7.55 7.97
N ILE A 89 32.59 8.45 8.93
CA ILE A 89 33.31 8.52 10.20
C ILE A 89 32.92 7.36 11.13
N PHE A 90 31.62 7.13 11.33
CA PHE A 90 31.12 6.24 12.37
C PHE A 90 30.83 4.81 11.89
N ASN A 91 30.82 4.57 10.58
CA ASN A 91 30.39 3.31 9.98
C ASN A 91 31.45 2.71 9.02
N GLU A 92 32.73 2.98 9.32
CA GLU A 92 33.90 2.37 8.67
C GLU A 92 33.91 2.58 7.14
N GLY A 93 33.52 3.78 6.69
CA GLY A 93 33.56 4.17 5.27
C GLY A 93 32.44 3.61 4.39
N LYS A 94 31.61 2.66 4.88
CA LYS A 94 30.54 2.07 4.07
C LYS A 94 29.23 2.82 4.25
N VAL A 95 28.85 3.58 3.22
CA VAL A 95 27.71 4.51 3.25
C VAL A 95 26.40 3.88 2.78
N PHE A 96 26.42 3.13 1.68
CA PHE A 96 25.21 2.57 1.09
C PHE A 96 25.03 1.08 1.40
N PHE A 97 23.78 0.69 1.52
CA PHE A 97 23.32 -0.69 1.62
C PHE A 97 22.36 -0.96 0.47
N LEU A 98 22.67 -1.99 -0.32
CA LEU A 98 21.87 -2.42 -1.47
C LEU A 98 21.25 -3.77 -1.15
N GLN A 99 19.95 -3.91 -1.41
CA GLN A 99 19.25 -5.16 -1.18
C GLN A 99 18.27 -5.46 -2.30
N THR A 100 18.25 -6.70 -2.79
CA THR A 100 17.27 -7.13 -3.78
C THR A 100 15.89 -7.26 -3.17
N ARG A 101 14.89 -6.71 -3.85
CA ARG A 101 13.49 -6.73 -3.46
C ARG A 101 12.60 -7.01 -4.68
N PRO A 102 11.42 -7.63 -4.51
CA PRO A 102 10.45 -7.76 -5.57
C PRO A 102 9.73 -6.43 -5.82
N GLY A 103 9.67 -6.02 -7.08
CA GLY A 103 9.01 -4.81 -7.57
C GLY A 103 7.70 -5.10 -8.29
N LEU A 104 7.44 -4.31 -9.34
CA LEU A 104 6.27 -4.48 -10.21
C LEU A 104 6.28 -5.88 -10.86
N ASN A 105 5.15 -6.56 -10.77
CA ASN A 105 4.94 -7.95 -11.21
C ASN A 105 5.93 -8.94 -10.57
N GLY A 106 6.49 -8.60 -9.40
CA GLY A 106 7.49 -9.42 -8.72
C GLY A 106 8.91 -9.28 -9.29
N SER A 107 9.13 -8.44 -10.30
CA SER A 107 10.44 -8.26 -10.95
C SER A 107 11.49 -7.77 -9.93
N PRO A 108 12.68 -8.39 -9.86
CA PRO A 108 13.67 -8.02 -8.88
C PRO A 108 14.29 -6.65 -9.18
N PHE A 109 14.44 -5.81 -8.16
CA PHE A 109 15.21 -4.56 -8.22
C PHE A 109 16.02 -4.37 -6.94
N ARG A 110 17.02 -3.49 -6.96
CA ARG A 110 17.86 -3.21 -5.78
C ARG A 110 17.39 -1.93 -5.11
N ILE A 111 16.89 -2.04 -3.89
CA ILE A 111 16.65 -0.86 -3.05
C ILE A 111 17.98 -0.26 -2.60
N ILE A 112 18.03 1.07 -2.53
CA ILE A 112 19.19 1.81 -2.04
C ILE A 112 18.81 2.39 -0.68
N LYS A 113 19.64 2.13 0.34
CA LYS A 113 19.50 2.68 1.69
C LYS A 113 20.83 3.19 2.18
N PHE A 114 20.78 4.06 3.19
CA PHE A 114 21.98 4.28 3.99
C PHE A 114 22.25 3.06 4.86
N ARG A 115 23.52 2.69 4.96
CA ARG A 115 24.01 1.65 5.83
C ARG A 115 24.18 2.23 7.21
N THR A 116 23.38 1.77 8.17
CA THR A 116 23.38 2.28 9.55
C THR A 116 24.04 1.33 10.55
N MET A 117 24.50 0.17 10.08
CA MET A 117 25.19 -0.85 10.89
C MET A 117 26.60 -1.04 10.34
N ASN A 118 27.58 -1.17 11.22
CA ASN A 118 28.96 -1.49 10.83
C ASN A 118 29.09 -2.99 10.46
N GLU A 119 30.28 -3.41 10.06
CA GLU A 119 30.56 -4.80 9.67
C GLU A 119 31.49 -5.51 10.65
N ARG A 120 31.47 -5.09 11.92
CA ARG A 120 32.27 -5.72 12.97
C ARG A 120 31.94 -7.20 13.09
N LYS A 121 33.00 -7.99 13.18
CA LYS A 121 32.97 -9.44 13.31
C LYS A 121 33.54 -9.87 14.65
N ASP A 122 33.18 -11.07 15.08
CA ASP A 122 33.84 -11.72 16.21
C ASP A 122 35.19 -12.33 15.79
N GLU A 123 35.86 -12.97 16.75
CA GLU A 123 37.14 -13.65 16.54
C GLU A 123 37.07 -14.81 15.55
N LYS A 124 35.87 -15.35 15.29
CA LYS A 124 35.61 -16.43 14.32
C LYS A 124 35.35 -15.89 12.91
N GLY A 125 35.25 -14.57 12.76
CA GLY A 125 34.96 -13.92 11.48
C GLY A 125 33.47 -13.81 11.15
N ASP A 126 32.59 -14.18 12.10
CA ASP A 126 31.15 -14.06 11.99
C ASP A 126 30.69 -12.64 12.35
N LEU A 127 29.65 -12.14 11.68
CA LEU A 127 29.11 -10.82 11.98
C LEU A 127 28.56 -10.78 13.40
N LEU A 128 28.94 -9.75 14.16
CA LEU A 128 28.39 -9.54 15.50
C LEU A 128 26.86 -9.37 15.46
N PRO A 129 26.17 -9.59 16.59
CA PRO A 129 24.75 -9.27 16.72
C PRO A 129 24.43 -7.82 16.34
N ASP A 130 23.23 -7.60 15.81
CA ASP A 130 22.75 -6.30 15.32
C ASP A 130 22.88 -5.19 16.38
N GLU A 131 22.67 -5.51 17.67
CA GLU A 131 22.76 -4.58 18.79
C GLU A 131 24.18 -4.04 18.98
N LYS A 132 25.20 -4.85 18.70
CA LYS A 132 26.61 -4.49 18.79
C LYS A 132 27.10 -3.75 17.54
N ARG A 133 26.40 -3.90 16.41
CA ARG A 133 26.76 -3.29 15.12
C ARG A 133 26.05 -1.97 14.85
N LEU A 134 24.96 -1.68 15.57
CA LEU A 134 24.17 -0.47 15.40
C LEU A 134 24.73 0.69 16.23
N THR A 135 25.41 1.62 15.56
CA THR A 135 26.03 2.81 16.18
C THR A 135 24.99 3.83 16.66
N PRO A 136 25.31 4.73 17.60
CA PRO A 136 24.40 5.80 18.02
C PRO A 136 23.90 6.67 16.85
N VAL A 137 24.81 6.99 15.91
CA VAL A 137 24.49 7.68 14.66
C VAL A 137 23.52 6.84 13.81
N GLY A 138 23.80 5.54 13.63
CA GLY A 138 22.90 4.62 12.94
C GLY A 138 21.51 4.54 13.58
N LYS A 139 21.42 4.53 14.91
CA LYS A 139 20.15 4.58 15.66
C LYS A 139 19.38 5.87 15.34
N MET A 140 20.06 7.02 15.36
CA MET A 140 19.45 8.30 15.03
C MET A 140 18.94 8.36 13.59
N ILE A 141 19.76 7.93 12.62
CA ILE A 141 19.39 7.90 11.19
C ILE A 141 18.12 7.05 11.00
N ARG A 142 18.06 5.85 11.58
CA ARG A 142 16.86 5.00 11.53
C ARG A 142 15.65 5.63 12.22
N LYS A 143 15.86 6.23 13.40
CA LYS A 143 14.80 6.88 14.18
C LYS A 143 14.13 8.01 13.39
N LEU A 144 14.92 8.74 12.60
CA LEU A 144 14.44 9.81 11.74
C LEU A 144 14.01 9.33 10.34
N SER A 145 14.08 8.02 10.06
CA SER A 145 13.83 7.42 8.74
C SER A 145 14.71 7.99 7.62
N ILE A 146 15.86 8.57 7.98
CA ILE A 146 16.82 9.14 7.03
C ILE A 146 17.46 8.02 6.19
N ASP A 147 17.53 6.80 6.73
CA ASP A 147 18.10 5.64 6.02
C ASP A 147 17.36 5.27 4.73
N GLU A 148 16.10 5.71 4.61
CA GLU A 148 15.25 5.42 3.45
C GLU A 148 15.31 6.49 2.36
N ILE A 149 15.88 7.67 2.62
CA ILE A 149 15.96 8.76 1.63
C ILE A 149 16.67 8.34 0.33
N PRO A 150 17.73 7.52 0.33
CA PRO A 150 18.34 7.03 -0.91
C PRO A 150 17.38 6.24 -1.83
N GLN A 151 16.23 5.78 -1.36
CA GLN A 151 15.21 5.16 -2.22
C GLN A 151 14.59 6.17 -3.21
N LEU A 152 14.75 7.48 -3.01
CA LEU A 152 14.35 8.48 -4.02
C LEU A 152 15.03 8.23 -5.37
N PHE A 153 16.27 7.74 -5.39
CA PHE A 153 16.93 7.30 -6.62
C PHE A 153 16.19 6.15 -7.31
N ASN A 154 15.63 5.21 -6.53
CA ASN A 154 14.80 4.13 -7.09
C ASN A 154 13.50 4.64 -7.68
N VAL A 155 12.89 5.67 -7.10
CA VAL A 155 11.68 6.30 -7.65
C VAL A 155 11.99 7.04 -8.95
N ILE A 156 13.07 7.83 -8.98
CA ILE A 156 13.52 8.56 -10.17
C ILE A 156 13.86 7.59 -11.31
N LYS A 157 14.52 6.47 -11.01
CA LYS A 157 14.81 5.40 -11.98
C LYS A 157 13.55 4.67 -12.46
N GLY A 158 12.45 4.79 -11.73
CA GLY A 158 11.18 4.14 -12.04
C GLY A 158 11.01 2.72 -11.48
N ASP A 159 11.93 2.24 -10.64
CA ASP A 159 11.81 0.95 -9.95
C ASP A 159 10.75 1.00 -8.82
N MET A 160 10.57 2.17 -8.21
CA MET A 160 9.64 2.42 -7.10
C MET A 160 8.69 3.59 -7.40
N SER A 161 7.71 3.77 -6.51
CA SER A 161 6.85 4.96 -6.39
C SER A 161 7.08 5.62 -5.03
N LEU A 162 6.68 6.88 -4.86
CA LEU A 162 6.65 7.50 -3.52
C LEU A 162 5.65 6.77 -2.61
N ILE A 163 4.50 6.36 -3.17
CA ILE A 163 3.39 5.74 -2.45
C ILE A 163 3.03 4.41 -3.10
N GLY A 164 3.04 3.34 -2.31
CA GLY A 164 2.74 1.99 -2.73
C GLY A 164 3.05 0.94 -1.65
N PRO A 165 2.74 -0.35 -1.90
CA PRO A 165 3.06 -1.43 -0.97
C PRO A 165 4.56 -1.48 -0.66
N ARG A 166 4.92 -1.74 0.60
CA ARG A 166 6.34 -1.79 1.00
C ARG A 166 7.04 -2.97 0.32
N PRO A 167 8.23 -2.80 -0.28
CA PRO A 167 8.97 -3.92 -0.86
C PRO A 167 9.45 -4.87 0.26
N LEU A 168 9.01 -6.13 0.20
CA LEU A 168 9.34 -7.15 1.21
C LEU A 168 10.45 -8.10 0.72
N LEU A 169 10.82 -9.10 1.52
CA LEU A 169 11.93 -9.99 1.17
C LEU A 169 11.54 -10.89 -0.01
N PRO A 170 12.46 -11.19 -0.95
CA PRO A 170 12.19 -12.12 -2.03
C PRO A 170 11.72 -13.50 -1.56
N GLU A 171 12.16 -13.93 -0.37
CA GLU A 171 11.76 -15.21 0.26
C GLU A 171 10.24 -15.32 0.52
N TYR A 172 9.50 -14.20 0.49
CA TYR A 172 8.05 -14.20 0.70
C TYR A 172 7.25 -14.43 -0.59
N LEU A 173 7.86 -14.26 -1.77
CA LEU A 173 7.17 -14.48 -3.06
C LEU A 173 6.48 -15.86 -3.18
N PRO A 174 7.12 -16.99 -2.80
CA PRO A 174 6.47 -18.29 -2.86
C PRO A 174 5.39 -18.49 -1.78
N LEU A 175 5.40 -17.67 -0.72
CA LEU A 175 4.50 -17.81 0.43
C LEU A 175 3.17 -17.09 0.24
N TYR A 176 3.04 -16.24 -0.79
CA TYR A 176 1.84 -15.47 -1.03
C TYR A 176 0.71 -16.31 -1.64
N SER A 177 -0.51 -16.13 -1.12
CA SER A 177 -1.72 -16.54 -1.83
C SER A 177 -1.92 -15.73 -3.12
N SER A 178 -2.79 -16.20 -4.02
CA SER A 178 -3.11 -15.49 -5.27
C SER A 178 -3.59 -14.06 -5.01
N SER A 179 -4.36 -13.83 -3.94
CA SER A 179 -4.81 -12.50 -3.53
C SER A 179 -3.66 -11.63 -3.02
N GLN A 180 -2.76 -12.19 -2.20
CA GLN A 180 -1.62 -11.45 -1.65
C GLN A 180 -0.60 -11.05 -2.72
N LYS A 181 -0.42 -11.88 -3.76
CA LYS A 181 0.47 -11.57 -4.90
C LYS A 181 0.05 -10.29 -5.63
N ARG A 182 -1.24 -9.92 -5.56
CA ARG A 182 -1.77 -8.70 -6.18
C ARG A 182 -1.10 -7.41 -5.69
N ARG A 183 -0.47 -7.43 -4.50
CA ARG A 183 0.35 -6.30 -4.01
C ARG A 183 1.48 -5.90 -4.98
N HIS A 184 1.90 -6.81 -5.85
CA HIS A 184 2.92 -6.57 -6.87
C HIS A 184 2.34 -6.04 -8.19
N GLU A 185 1.03 -5.85 -8.34
CA GLU A 185 0.43 -5.26 -9.54
C GLU A 185 0.83 -3.77 -9.71
N VAL A 186 1.21 -3.10 -8.63
CA VAL A 186 1.69 -1.70 -8.64
C VAL A 186 3.16 -1.63 -8.23
N LYS A 187 3.82 -0.53 -8.56
CA LYS A 187 5.19 -0.30 -8.10
C LYS A 187 5.22 -0.22 -6.56
N PRO A 188 6.23 -0.81 -5.91
CA PRO A 188 6.38 -0.68 -4.46
C PRO A 188 6.65 0.79 -4.07
N GLY A 189 6.24 1.14 -2.85
CA GLY A 189 6.34 2.51 -2.33
C GLY A 189 7.40 2.69 -1.25
N ILE A 190 7.91 3.93 -1.12
CA ILE A 190 8.64 4.35 0.08
C ILE A 190 7.68 4.32 1.28
N THR A 191 6.54 5.01 1.16
CA THR A 191 5.40 4.92 2.10
C THR A 191 4.20 4.26 1.43
N GLY A 192 3.13 3.98 2.18
CA GLY A 192 1.96 3.27 1.68
C GLY A 192 0.86 3.14 2.71
N TRP A 193 -0.30 2.62 2.27
CA TRP A 193 -1.50 2.51 3.10
C TRP A 193 -1.27 1.65 4.36
N ALA A 194 -0.58 0.51 4.22
CA ALA A 194 -0.23 -0.33 5.36
C ALA A 194 0.77 0.36 6.31
N GLN A 195 1.74 1.11 5.78
CA GLN A 195 2.70 1.88 6.59
C GLN A 195 2.00 2.94 7.44
N VAL A 196 1.01 3.65 6.89
CA VAL A 196 0.30 4.72 7.62
C VAL A 196 -0.82 4.20 8.52
N ASN A 197 -1.34 2.98 8.35
CA ASN A 197 -2.41 2.45 9.22
C ASN A 197 -1.93 1.41 10.24
N GLY A 198 -0.88 0.62 9.97
CA GLY A 198 -0.57 -0.56 10.79
C GLY A 198 0.84 -0.75 11.34
N ARG A 199 1.86 0.00 10.85
CA ARG A 199 3.31 -0.17 11.19
C ARG A 199 3.69 -1.55 11.77
N ASN A 200 4.03 -1.67 13.05
CA ASN A 200 4.49 -2.91 13.68
C ASN A 200 3.40 -3.63 14.49
N GLN A 201 2.24 -3.02 14.71
CA GLN A 201 1.21 -3.51 15.64
C GLN A 201 0.14 -4.39 14.96
N VAL A 202 0.25 -4.58 13.64
CA VAL A 202 -0.79 -5.20 12.82
C VAL A 202 -0.26 -6.48 12.18
N SER A 203 -1.05 -7.56 12.23
CA SER A 203 -0.69 -8.87 11.66
C SER A 203 -0.35 -8.78 10.17
N TRP A 204 0.43 -9.73 9.67
CA TRP A 204 0.78 -9.85 8.25
C TRP A 204 -0.45 -9.83 7.34
N GLU A 205 -1.48 -10.58 7.69
CA GLU A 205 -2.72 -10.65 6.92
C GLU A 205 -3.40 -9.28 6.77
N LYS A 206 -3.54 -8.54 7.88
CA LYS A 206 -4.12 -7.19 7.84
C LYS A 206 -3.25 -6.23 7.01
N LYS A 207 -1.92 -6.36 7.05
CA LYS A 207 -1.02 -5.58 6.17
C LYS A 207 -1.25 -5.90 4.70
N PHE A 208 -1.37 -7.17 4.34
CA PHE A 208 -1.63 -7.55 2.96
C PHE A 208 -3.00 -7.09 2.49
N ASN A 209 -4.03 -7.17 3.34
CA ASN A 209 -5.35 -6.63 3.01
C ASN A 209 -5.30 -5.11 2.77
N MET A 210 -4.49 -4.38 3.54
CA MET A 210 -4.24 -2.95 3.30
C MET A 210 -3.48 -2.70 1.98
N ASP A 211 -2.49 -3.52 1.66
CA ASP A 211 -1.77 -3.43 0.39
C ASP A 211 -2.70 -3.71 -0.81
N ILE A 212 -3.55 -4.74 -0.73
CA ILE A 212 -4.53 -5.09 -1.77
C ILE A 212 -5.58 -3.97 -1.90
N TYR A 213 -6.08 -3.45 -0.78
CA TYR A 213 -7.00 -2.31 -0.80
C TYR A 213 -6.40 -1.12 -1.54
N TYR A 214 -5.11 -0.83 -1.34
CA TYR A 214 -4.41 0.23 -2.07
C TYR A 214 -4.35 -0.05 -3.58
N VAL A 215 -4.01 -1.28 -3.97
CA VAL A 215 -3.98 -1.71 -5.38
C VAL A 215 -5.34 -1.50 -6.06
N ASP A 216 -6.42 -1.86 -5.37
CA ASP A 216 -7.79 -1.76 -5.89
C ASP A 216 -8.33 -0.31 -5.94
N ASN A 217 -7.82 0.56 -5.08
CA ASN A 217 -8.38 1.90 -4.87
C ASN A 217 -7.42 3.04 -5.20
N ILE A 218 -6.34 2.76 -5.91
CA ILE A 218 -5.33 3.76 -6.27
C ILE A 218 -5.96 4.95 -7.03
N ASN A 219 -5.84 6.13 -6.43
CA ASN A 219 -6.29 7.39 -7.01
C ASN A 219 -5.58 8.56 -6.30
N PHE A 220 -5.69 9.76 -6.87
CA PHE A 220 -5.03 10.95 -6.34
C PHE A 220 -5.42 11.26 -4.88
N SER A 221 -6.70 11.15 -4.51
CA SER A 221 -7.18 11.45 -3.16
C SER A 221 -6.59 10.47 -2.12
N LEU A 222 -6.51 9.18 -2.46
CA LEU A 222 -5.90 8.18 -1.60
C LEU A 222 -4.40 8.43 -1.41
N ASP A 223 -3.67 8.73 -2.50
CA ASP A 223 -2.25 9.07 -2.44
C ASP A 223 -2.01 10.35 -1.61
N LEU A 224 -2.81 11.40 -1.81
CA LEU A 224 -2.73 12.62 -1.01
C LEU A 224 -2.99 12.34 0.48
N LYS A 225 -4.00 11.53 0.80
CA LYS A 225 -4.29 11.09 2.17
C LYS A 225 -3.11 10.36 2.78
N ILE A 226 -2.48 9.44 2.05
CA ILE A 226 -1.30 8.71 2.52
C ILE A 226 -0.12 9.65 2.74
N ALA A 227 0.11 10.62 1.84
CA ALA A 227 1.18 11.60 1.99
C ALA A 227 1.02 12.44 3.27
N VAL A 228 -0.18 12.98 3.51
CA VAL A 228 -0.49 13.77 4.72
C VAL A 228 -0.32 12.93 5.98
N LEU A 229 -0.87 11.71 6.01
CA LEU A 229 -0.72 10.81 7.15
C LEU A 229 0.75 10.42 7.39
N THR A 230 1.55 10.28 6.33
CA THR A 230 2.99 10.00 6.43
C THR A 230 3.71 11.15 7.13
N ILE A 231 3.45 12.40 6.73
CA ILE A 231 4.03 13.60 7.35
C ILE A 231 3.64 13.66 8.84
N ILE A 232 2.35 13.49 9.15
CA ILE A 232 1.86 13.48 10.53
C ILE A 232 2.58 12.43 11.37
N LYS A 233 2.75 11.21 10.84
CA LYS A 233 3.44 10.12 11.57
C LYS A 233 4.93 10.37 11.79
N ILE A 234 5.61 11.02 10.84
CA ILE A 234 7.01 11.41 11.00
C ILE A 234 7.14 12.48 12.09
N ILE A 235 6.28 13.50 12.07
CA ILE A 235 6.30 14.59 13.06
C ILE A 235 5.95 14.09 14.46
N LYS A 236 4.86 13.33 14.61
CA LYS A 236 4.42 12.81 15.91
C LYS A 236 5.32 11.70 16.46
N ARG A 237 6.26 11.18 15.66
CA ARG A 237 7.14 10.04 16.01
C ARG A 237 6.37 8.79 16.47
N GLU A 238 5.10 8.66 16.10
CA GLU A 238 4.23 7.57 16.53
C GLU A 238 4.68 6.23 15.91
N GLY A 239 4.97 5.24 16.76
CA GLY A 239 5.32 3.89 16.32
C GLY A 239 6.77 3.72 15.83
N VAL A 240 7.67 4.67 16.11
CA VAL A 240 9.12 4.39 16.07
C VAL A 240 9.45 3.61 17.34
N SER A 241 9.25 2.30 17.28
CA SER A 241 9.62 1.40 18.37
C SER A 241 11.06 1.68 18.77
N SER A 242 11.18 2.05 20.05
CA SER A 242 12.38 2.10 20.86
C SER A 242 13.20 0.82 20.72
N ALA A 243 14.48 0.91 21.04
CA ALA A 243 15.57 -0.04 20.82
C ALA A 243 15.44 -1.42 21.52
N THR A 244 14.23 -1.95 21.68
CA THR A 244 13.93 -3.23 22.32
C THR A 244 12.87 -3.96 21.48
N SER A 245 13.36 -4.78 20.56
CA SER A 245 12.76 -6.00 20.02
C SER A 245 11.22 -6.13 20.04
N GLN A 246 10.55 -5.62 19.00
CA GLN A 246 9.42 -6.31 18.37
C GLN A 246 9.56 -6.15 16.85
N THR A 247 10.65 -6.68 16.31
CA THR A 247 10.75 -6.95 14.88
C THR A 247 9.65 -7.94 14.56
N MET A 248 8.70 -7.57 13.69
CA MET A 248 7.64 -8.48 13.28
C MET A 248 8.26 -9.78 12.78
N GLU A 249 7.76 -10.92 13.27
CA GLU A 249 8.26 -12.23 12.86
C GLU A 249 8.26 -12.37 11.34
N LYS A 250 9.22 -13.14 10.82
CA LYS A 250 9.27 -13.44 9.39
C LYS A 250 7.94 -14.02 8.93
N PHE A 251 7.48 -13.56 7.77
CA PHE A 251 6.25 -14.10 7.20
C PHE A 251 6.51 -15.56 6.79
N SER A 252 5.72 -16.48 7.35
CA SER A 252 5.82 -17.93 7.13
C SER A 252 4.70 -18.49 6.24
N GLY A 253 3.98 -17.62 5.53
CA GLY A 253 2.80 -17.98 4.74
C GLY A 253 1.49 -17.84 5.51
N SER A 254 0.39 -17.70 4.77
CA SER A 254 -0.96 -17.80 5.32
C SER A 254 -1.33 -19.27 5.42
N GLY A 255 -1.14 -19.86 6.61
CA GLY A 255 -1.21 -21.31 6.79
C GLY A 255 -2.50 -21.95 6.26
N LEU A 256 -2.33 -22.88 5.32
CA LEU A 256 -2.84 -24.24 5.48
C LEU A 256 -1.58 -25.12 5.63
N LEU A 257 -1.47 -25.82 6.77
CA LEU A 257 -0.30 -26.55 7.28
C LEU A 257 0.75 -25.70 8.00
N LYS A 258 0.48 -25.37 9.26
CA LYS A 258 1.54 -25.25 10.26
C LYS A 258 2.10 -26.66 10.50
N VAL A 259 3.11 -27.08 9.74
CA VAL A 259 3.99 -28.15 10.22
C VAL A 259 4.83 -27.52 11.32
N SER A 260 4.51 -27.85 12.56
CA SER A 260 5.28 -27.49 13.73
C SER A 260 6.74 -27.86 13.52
N ALA A 261 7.63 -26.87 13.59
CA ALA A 261 9.06 -27.08 13.72
C ALA A 261 9.33 -27.75 15.07
N GLY A 262 9.35 -29.08 15.05
CA GLY A 262 9.78 -29.96 16.13
C GLY A 262 10.46 -31.15 15.49
N ALA A 263 11.65 -30.93 14.94
CA ALA A 263 12.52 -32.02 14.49
C ALA A 263 13.03 -32.75 15.73
N GLN A 264 12.31 -33.78 16.17
CA GLN A 264 12.87 -34.84 16.99
C GLN A 264 13.25 -35.99 16.05
N GLU A 265 14.54 -36.29 16.02
CA GLU A 265 15.11 -37.47 15.40
C GLU A 265 14.33 -38.71 15.82
N ILE A 266 13.72 -39.42 14.86
CA ILE A 266 13.34 -40.81 15.06
C ILE A 266 14.47 -41.65 14.48
N LYS A 267 15.35 -42.08 15.39
CA LYS A 267 16.30 -43.18 15.22
C LYS A 267 15.50 -44.44 14.86
N ILE A 268 15.71 -44.96 13.66
CA ILE A 268 15.27 -46.31 13.31
C ILE A 268 16.33 -47.26 13.89
N CYS A 269 16.02 -47.93 15.00
CA CYS A 269 16.77 -49.10 15.42
C CYS A 269 16.37 -50.29 14.53
N SER A 270 17.40 -51.04 14.15
CA SER A 270 17.38 -52.35 13.46
C SER A 270 16.45 -53.36 14.09
#